data_AF-A0A7S1MA19-F1
#
_entry.id   AF-A0A7S1MA19-F1
#
_cell.length_a   1.000
_cell.length_b   1.000
_cell.length_c   1.000
_cell.angle_alpha   90.00
_cell.angle_beta   90.00
_cell.angle_gamma   90.00
#
_symmetry.space_group_name_H-M   'P 1'
#
loop_
_entity.id
_entity.type
_entity.pdbx_description
1 polymer ?
#
loop_
_entity_poly.entity_id
_entity_poly.type
_entity_poly.pdbx_seq_one_letter_code
_entity_poly.pdbx_strand_id
1 'polypeptide(L)'
;NSCIKGYAQTELLELYTNPVFDISTRYAQLVMTVFVTLMYSSGLPLLNLFAAAYMFMMYWVDKYVLLRASKRPPFYDTQMPSKASQYMIYAVPLHCLFAILMYGQPCTFPSNPLGGTLGSLSSSSLNGASNSWVARISRESTWMLVGLLAIFLICWVIWTLLWAFALDAIWRYLKRAICGAKLALNEELQNLPWEKAKVHIDRSYPPASYRLERSPSFKKLAMYLTGNFVADSWRSSKAG
;
A
#
# COMPACT_ATOMS: atom_id res chain seq x y z
N ASN A 1 -27.37 20.43 34.79
CA ASN A 1 -28.41 19.46 34.37
C ASN A 1 -28.57 19.31 32.85
N SER A 2 -28.11 20.26 32.01
CA SER A 2 -28.24 20.14 30.54
C SER A 2 -27.38 19.01 29.93
N CYS A 3 -26.18 18.74 30.45
CA CYS A 3 -25.35 17.62 29.97
C CYS A 3 -25.97 16.24 30.22
N ILE A 4 -26.74 16.09 31.30
CA ILE A 4 -27.41 14.82 31.66
C ILE A 4 -28.57 14.52 30.69
N LYS A 5 -29.34 15.53 30.29
CA LYS A 5 -30.36 15.37 29.24
C LYS A 5 -29.73 15.08 27.87
N GLY A 6 -28.55 15.64 27.60
CA GLY A 6 -27.82 15.40 26.35
C GLY A 6 -27.43 13.94 26.15
N TYR A 7 -26.86 13.27 27.17
CA TYR A 7 -26.44 11.87 27.02
C TYR A 7 -27.63 10.93 26.78
N ALA A 8 -28.75 11.15 27.48
CA ALA A 8 -29.94 10.30 27.35
C ALA A 8 -30.55 10.41 25.94
N GLN A 9 -30.47 11.59 25.31
CA GLN A 9 -30.94 11.79 23.94
C GLN A 9 -30.01 11.13 22.91
N THR A 10 -28.69 11.19 23.11
CA THR A 10 -27.73 10.52 22.21
C THR A 10 -27.86 9.00 22.28
N GLU A 11 -28.05 8.44 23.47
CA GLU A 11 -28.22 7.00 23.69
C GLU A 11 -29.51 6.47 23.05
N LEU A 12 -30.63 7.19 23.21
CA LEU A 12 -31.88 6.87 22.51
C LEU A 12 -31.73 6.97 20.99
N LEU A 13 -31.08 8.00 20.47
CA LEU A 13 -30.84 8.11 19.04
C LEU A 13 -29.99 6.95 18.52
N GLU A 14 -28.98 6.50 19.26
CA GLU A 14 -28.12 5.38 18.87
C GLU A 14 -28.91 4.06 18.81
N LEU A 15 -29.78 3.81 19.79
CA LEU A 15 -30.68 2.64 19.82
C LEU A 15 -31.67 2.59 18.66
N TYR A 16 -32.17 3.74 18.22
CA TYR A 16 -33.13 3.84 17.10
C TYR A 16 -32.47 4.08 15.74
N THR A 17 -31.14 4.23 15.68
CA THR A 17 -30.40 4.42 14.43
C THR A 17 -29.83 3.09 13.97
N ASN A 18 -30.10 2.71 12.72
CA ASN A 18 -29.51 1.52 12.11
C ASN A 18 -27.95 1.58 12.13
N PRO A 19 -27.26 0.43 12.23
CA PRO A 19 -25.80 0.40 12.25
C PRO A 19 -25.20 0.90 10.92
N VAL A 20 -23.93 1.31 10.99
CA VAL A 20 -23.15 1.68 9.81
C VAL A 20 -22.77 0.41 9.04
N PHE A 21 -22.88 0.45 7.71
CA PHE A 21 -22.49 -0.66 6.86
C PHE A 21 -20.96 -0.72 6.70
N ASP A 22 -20.30 -1.72 7.28
CA ASP A 22 -18.86 -1.89 7.09
C ASP A 22 -18.56 -2.69 5.82
N ILE A 23 -18.32 -1.96 4.74
CA ILE A 23 -17.94 -2.50 3.43
C ILE A 23 -16.61 -3.27 3.48
N SER A 24 -15.69 -2.85 4.35
CA SER A 24 -14.34 -3.41 4.39
C SER A 24 -14.36 -4.86 4.84
N THR A 25 -15.04 -5.12 5.94
CA THR A 25 -15.19 -6.46 6.50
C THR A 25 -15.96 -7.38 5.55
N ARG A 26 -16.99 -6.88 4.86
CA ARG A 26 -17.76 -7.67 3.89
C ARG A 26 -16.92 -8.10 2.69
N TYR A 27 -16.17 -7.18 2.08
CA TYR A 27 -15.25 -7.54 0.99
C TYR A 27 -14.15 -8.51 1.45
N ALA A 28 -13.60 -8.34 2.65
CA ALA A 28 -12.60 -9.27 3.18
C ALA A 28 -13.17 -10.68 3.33
N GLN A 29 -14.38 -10.82 3.87
CA GLN A 29 -15.08 -12.10 3.99
C GLN A 29 -15.37 -12.75 2.63
N LEU A 30 -15.80 -11.96 1.63
CA LEU A 30 -16.05 -12.43 0.27
C LEU A 30 -14.76 -12.93 -0.40
N VAL A 31 -13.69 -12.13 -0.36
CA VAL A 31 -12.40 -12.54 -0.94
C VAL A 31 -11.87 -13.79 -0.23
N MET A 32 -11.89 -13.85 1.11
CA MET A 32 -11.47 -15.03 1.86
C MET A 32 -12.25 -16.29 1.44
N THR A 33 -13.57 -16.21 1.34
CA THR A 33 -14.40 -17.35 0.93
C THR A 33 -14.10 -17.80 -0.49
N VAL A 34 -13.89 -16.88 -1.45
CA VAL A 34 -13.43 -17.22 -2.81
C VAL A 34 -12.09 -17.95 -2.78
N PHE A 35 -11.11 -17.45 -2.02
CA PHE A 35 -9.79 -18.06 -1.93
C PHE A 35 -9.85 -19.48 -1.35
N VAL A 36 -10.54 -19.66 -0.22
CA VAL A 36 -10.68 -20.97 0.44
C VAL A 36 -11.42 -21.95 -0.46
N THR A 37 -12.54 -21.54 -1.05
CA THR A 37 -13.35 -22.43 -1.91
C THR A 37 -12.60 -22.84 -3.18
N LEU A 38 -11.88 -21.91 -3.82
CA LEU A 38 -11.03 -22.24 -4.96
C LEU A 38 -9.90 -23.19 -4.57
N MET A 39 -9.23 -22.97 -3.45
CA MET A 39 -8.13 -23.81 -2.98
C MET A 39 -8.55 -25.28 -2.78
N TYR A 40 -9.72 -25.51 -2.16
CA TYR A 40 -10.26 -26.85 -1.91
C TYR A 40 -11.03 -27.46 -3.10
N SER A 41 -11.37 -26.67 -4.12
CA SER A 41 -12.12 -27.16 -5.30
C SER A 41 -11.40 -28.28 -6.07
N SER A 42 -10.07 -28.37 -5.94
CA SER A 42 -9.25 -29.43 -6.53
C SER A 42 -9.58 -30.82 -5.97
N GLY A 43 -9.96 -30.93 -4.70
CA GLY A 43 -10.39 -32.20 -4.09
C GLY A 43 -11.89 -32.44 -4.20
N LEU A 44 -12.69 -31.38 -4.23
CA LEU A 44 -14.16 -31.42 -4.17
C LEU A 44 -14.75 -30.33 -5.08
N PRO A 45 -14.99 -30.60 -6.37
CA PRO A 45 -15.51 -29.58 -7.30
C PRO A 45 -16.90 -29.07 -6.92
N LEU A 46 -17.64 -29.85 -6.10
CA LEU A 46 -18.95 -29.48 -5.57
C LEU A 46 -18.90 -28.23 -4.67
N LEU A 47 -17.73 -27.90 -4.10
CA LEU A 47 -17.53 -26.65 -3.35
C LEU A 47 -17.75 -25.41 -4.23
N ASN A 48 -17.48 -25.48 -5.53
CA ASN A 48 -17.66 -24.34 -6.42
C ASN A 48 -19.16 -24.01 -6.60
N LEU A 49 -20.03 -25.01 -6.57
CA LEU A 49 -21.47 -24.81 -6.60
C LEU A 49 -21.97 -24.14 -5.31
N PHE A 50 -21.46 -24.59 -4.15
CA PHE A 50 -21.76 -23.94 -2.87
C PHE A 50 -21.20 -22.51 -2.81
N ALA A 51 -20.02 -22.25 -3.36
CA ALA A 51 -19.44 -20.92 -3.46
C ALA A 51 -20.32 -19.99 -4.33
N ALA A 52 -20.80 -20.47 -5.48
CA ALA A 52 -21.72 -19.72 -6.33
C ALA A 52 -23.05 -19.42 -5.62
N ALA A 53 -23.62 -20.39 -4.91
CA ALA A 53 -24.84 -20.20 -4.12
C ALA A 53 -24.63 -19.21 -2.96
N TYR A 54 -23.49 -19.30 -2.28
CA TYR A 54 -23.10 -18.36 -1.21
C TYR A 54 -22.96 -16.93 -1.74
N MET A 55 -22.29 -16.74 -2.87
CA MET A 55 -22.13 -15.43 -3.52
C MET A 55 -23.48 -14.85 -3.97
N PHE A 56 -24.35 -15.70 -4.53
CA PHE A 56 -25.70 -15.29 -4.89
C PHE A 56 -26.49 -14.81 -3.66
N MET A 57 -26.49 -15.58 -2.57
CA MET A 57 -27.17 -15.18 -1.34
C MET A 57 -26.57 -13.91 -0.72
N MET A 58 -25.25 -13.80 -0.65
CA MET A 58 -24.59 -12.61 -0.12
C MET A 58 -24.91 -11.36 -0.94
N TYR A 59 -24.99 -11.47 -2.27
CA TYR A 59 -25.42 -10.37 -3.12
C TYR A 59 -26.82 -9.86 -2.74
N TRP A 60 -27.78 -10.77 -2.52
CA TRP A 60 -29.14 -10.40 -2.12
C TRP A 60 -29.20 -9.84 -0.70
N VAL A 61 -28.46 -10.42 0.23
CA VAL A 61 -28.39 -9.95 1.62
C VAL A 61 -27.77 -8.55 1.67
N ASP A 62 -26.64 -8.33 1.02
CA ASP A 62 -25.98 -7.02 1.00
C ASP A 62 -26.87 -5.97 0.33
N LYS A 63 -27.58 -6.33 -0.76
CA LYS A 63 -28.57 -5.46 -1.39
C LYS A 63 -29.73 -5.10 -0.44
N TYR A 64 -30.23 -6.08 0.33
CA TYR A 64 -31.28 -5.84 1.31
C TYR A 64 -30.79 -4.94 2.45
N VAL A 65 -29.60 -5.21 2.98
CA VAL A 65 -29.00 -4.46 4.09
C VAL A 65 -28.77 -3.00 3.68
N LEU A 66 -28.21 -2.76 2.49
CA LEU A 66 -27.97 -1.42 1.96
C LEU A 66 -29.25 -0.59 1.79
N LEU A 67 -30.36 -1.23 1.40
CA LEU A 67 -31.62 -0.53 1.13
C LEU A 67 -32.51 -0.35 2.36
N ARG A 68 -32.45 -1.26 3.34
CA ARG A 68 -33.42 -1.31 4.45
C ARG A 68 -32.83 -1.35 5.85
N ALA A 69 -31.59 -1.81 6.03
CA ALA A 69 -31.05 -2.11 7.37
C ALA A 69 -29.80 -1.30 7.75
N SER A 70 -29.28 -0.43 6.87
CA SER A 70 -28.13 0.44 7.17
C SER A 70 -28.52 1.90 7.25
N LYS A 71 -27.85 2.66 8.13
CA LYS A 71 -27.84 4.13 8.07
C LYS A 71 -27.30 4.58 6.71
N ARG A 72 -27.72 5.76 6.24
CA ARG A 72 -27.26 6.36 4.97
C ARG A 72 -25.73 6.21 4.85
N PRO A 73 -25.24 5.42 3.89
CA PRO A 73 -23.82 5.11 3.81
C PRO A 73 -23.01 6.38 3.48
N PRO A 74 -21.78 6.50 4.01
CA PRO A 74 -20.84 7.50 3.53
C PRO A 74 -20.52 7.25 2.05
N PHE A 75 -20.01 8.27 1.37
CA PHE A 75 -19.55 8.12 -0.01
C PHE A 75 -18.37 7.13 -0.06
N TYR A 76 -18.60 5.95 -0.62
CA TYR A 76 -17.56 4.94 -0.80
C TYR A 76 -16.84 5.13 -2.13
N ASP A 77 -15.52 4.97 -2.10
CA ASP A 77 -14.68 5.01 -3.28
C ASP A 77 -14.68 3.65 -4.01
N THR A 78 -14.49 3.69 -5.32
CA THR A 78 -14.34 2.54 -6.23
C THR A 78 -13.01 1.80 -6.06
N GLN A 79 -12.09 2.33 -5.26
CA GLN A 79 -10.78 1.73 -5.00
C GLN A 79 -10.90 0.35 -4.34
N MET A 80 -11.80 0.17 -3.38
CA MET A 80 -11.94 -1.08 -2.62
C MET A 80 -12.31 -2.30 -3.49
N PRO A 81 -13.38 -2.26 -4.32
CA PRO A 81 -13.68 -3.36 -5.23
C PRO A 81 -12.61 -3.56 -6.31
N SER A 82 -11.96 -2.48 -6.78
CA SER A 82 -10.87 -2.57 -7.75
C SER A 82 -9.69 -3.37 -7.19
N LYS A 83 -9.33 -3.16 -5.91
CA LYS A 83 -8.28 -3.92 -5.22
C LYS A 83 -8.68 -5.36 -4.94
N ALA A 84 -9.93 -5.59 -4.52
CA ALA A 84 -10.45 -6.94 -4.32
C ALA A 84 -10.36 -7.80 -5.59
N SER A 85 -10.73 -7.23 -6.74
CA SER A 85 -10.62 -7.90 -8.05
C SER A 85 -9.15 -8.17 -8.43
N GLN A 86 -8.24 -7.22 -8.19
CA GLN A 86 -6.81 -7.42 -8.38
C GLN A 86 -6.27 -8.57 -7.52
N TYR A 87 -6.81 -8.77 -6.32
CA TYR A 87 -6.38 -9.88 -5.48
C TYR A 87 -6.83 -11.25 -5.97
N MET A 88 -7.94 -11.36 -6.70
CA MET A 88 -8.45 -12.65 -7.19
C MET A 88 -7.45 -13.39 -8.08
N ILE A 89 -6.57 -12.69 -8.80
CA ILE A 89 -5.55 -13.33 -9.64
C ILE A 89 -4.54 -14.17 -8.83
N TYR A 90 -4.31 -13.82 -7.56
CA TYR A 90 -3.43 -14.57 -6.66
C TYR A 90 -4.08 -15.84 -6.10
N ALA A 91 -5.38 -16.06 -6.30
CA ALA A 91 -6.03 -17.33 -5.95
C ALA A 91 -5.59 -18.49 -6.85
N VAL A 92 -5.23 -18.20 -8.11
CA VAL A 92 -4.79 -19.20 -9.11
C VAL A 92 -3.53 -19.97 -8.68
N PRO A 93 -2.41 -19.33 -8.29
CA PRO A 93 -1.23 -20.07 -7.83
C PRO A 93 -1.50 -20.87 -6.55
N LEU A 94 -2.34 -20.38 -5.64
CA LEU A 94 -2.74 -21.12 -4.44
C LEU A 94 -3.59 -22.35 -4.78
N HIS A 95 -4.52 -22.23 -5.72
CA HIS A 95 -5.27 -23.37 -6.25
C HIS A 95 -4.34 -24.43 -6.85
N CYS A 96 -3.36 -24.01 -7.67
CA CYS A 96 -2.40 -24.92 -8.28
C CYS A 96 -1.55 -25.63 -7.23
N LEU A 97 -1.08 -24.91 -6.21
CA LEU A 97 -0.29 -25.47 -5.11
C LEU A 97 -1.07 -26.58 -4.38
N PHE A 98 -2.32 -26.29 -3.98
CA PHE A 98 -3.15 -27.28 -3.28
C PHE A 98 -3.57 -28.44 -4.19
N ALA A 99 -3.81 -28.19 -5.47
CA ALA A 99 -4.09 -29.23 -6.44
C ALA A 99 -2.91 -30.19 -6.60
N ILE A 100 -1.67 -29.70 -6.63
CA ILE A 100 -0.46 -30.55 -6.68
C ILE A 100 -0.35 -31.43 -5.41
N LEU A 101 -0.64 -30.87 -4.23
CA LEU A 101 -0.61 -31.63 -2.97
C LEU A 101 -1.66 -32.75 -2.95
N MET A 102 -2.87 -32.46 -3.44
CA MET A 102 -3.98 -33.41 -3.44
C MET A 102 -3.79 -34.51 -4.50
N TYR A 103 -3.45 -34.14 -5.73
CA TYR A 103 -3.24 -35.07 -6.84
C TYR A 103 -1.89 -35.80 -6.79
N GLY A 104 -0.93 -35.31 -6.00
CA GLY A 104 0.34 -35.98 -5.77
C GLY A 104 0.23 -37.27 -4.95
N GLN A 105 -0.89 -37.51 -4.26
CA GLN A 105 -1.04 -38.71 -3.42
C GLN A 105 -1.36 -39.97 -4.26
N PRO A 106 -0.53 -41.04 -4.23
CA PRO A 106 -0.76 -42.28 -4.97
C PRO A 106 -2.09 -42.97 -4.69
N CYS A 107 -2.60 -42.83 -3.47
CA CYS A 107 -3.77 -43.58 -3.00
C CYS A 107 -5.08 -43.09 -3.62
N THR A 108 -5.14 -41.82 -4.04
CA THR A 108 -6.35 -41.20 -4.59
C THR A 108 -6.36 -41.27 -6.12
N PHE A 109 -5.20 -41.05 -6.75
CA PHE A 109 -5.03 -41.11 -8.20
C PHE A 109 -3.72 -41.84 -8.56
N PRO A 110 -3.79 -43.13 -8.95
CA PRO A 110 -2.63 -43.84 -9.45
C PRO A 110 -2.27 -43.30 -10.85
N SER A 111 -1.11 -42.68 -10.95
CA SER A 111 -0.56 -42.15 -12.21
C SER A 111 0.89 -42.62 -12.36
N ASN A 112 1.31 -42.90 -13.58
CA ASN A 112 2.68 -43.27 -13.85
C ASN A 112 3.64 -42.09 -13.57
N PRO A 113 4.88 -42.37 -13.13
CA PRO A 113 5.93 -41.35 -13.10
C PRO A 113 6.25 -40.89 -14.52
N LEU A 114 6.66 -39.62 -14.67
CA LEU A 114 7.07 -39.07 -15.96
C LEU A 114 8.20 -39.94 -16.56
N GLY A 115 8.01 -40.43 -17.79
CA GLY A 115 8.92 -41.38 -18.44
C GLY A 115 8.55 -42.87 -18.29
N GLY A 116 7.38 -43.19 -17.72
CA GLY A 116 6.83 -44.55 -17.70
C GLY A 116 7.69 -45.55 -16.93
N THR A 117 7.95 -46.72 -17.51
CA THR A 117 8.74 -47.80 -16.87
C THR A 117 10.17 -47.35 -16.55
N LEU A 118 10.79 -46.51 -17.39
CA LEU A 118 12.14 -45.96 -17.19
C LEU A 118 12.20 -45.00 -15.99
N GLY A 119 11.16 -44.20 -15.77
CA GLY A 119 11.00 -43.33 -14.60
C GLY A 119 10.76 -44.11 -13.30
N SER A 120 10.10 -45.27 -13.37
CA SER A 120 9.90 -46.15 -12.20
C SER A 120 11.21 -46.82 -11.74
N LEU A 121 12.11 -47.11 -12.68
CA LEU A 121 13.41 -47.71 -12.40
C LEU A 121 14.40 -46.68 -11.81
N SER A 122 14.39 -45.45 -12.33
CA SER A 122 15.23 -44.36 -11.82
C SER A 122 14.85 -43.95 -10.40
N SER A 123 13.56 -43.89 -10.09
CA SER A 123 13.05 -43.58 -8.75
C SER A 123 13.31 -44.70 -7.73
N SER A 124 13.42 -45.96 -8.17
CA SER A 124 13.80 -47.11 -7.32
C SER A 124 15.30 -47.18 -7.01
N SER A 125 16.14 -46.60 -7.86
CA SER A 125 17.62 -46.59 -7.74
C SER A 125 18.16 -45.57 -6.72
N LEU A 126 17.43 -44.49 -6.44
CA LEU A 126 17.88 -43.37 -5.61
C LEU A 126 17.47 -43.47 -4.12
N ASN A 127 17.10 -44.65 -3.62
CA ASN A 127 16.50 -44.90 -2.30
C ASN A 127 17.33 -44.43 -1.08
N GLY A 128 17.26 -43.14 -0.76
CA GLY A 128 17.85 -42.56 0.44
C GLY A 128 17.29 -41.16 0.75
N ALA A 129 16.11 -41.11 1.36
CA ALA A 129 15.53 -39.96 2.08
C ALA A 129 15.12 -38.68 1.30
N SER A 130 15.51 -38.44 0.05
CA SER A 130 15.20 -37.18 -0.67
C SER A 130 14.09 -37.24 -1.74
N ASN A 131 13.51 -38.40 -2.04
CA ASN A 131 12.70 -38.60 -3.27
C ASN A 131 11.17 -38.55 -3.10
N SER A 132 10.63 -38.46 -1.89
CA SER A 132 9.16 -38.58 -1.70
C SER A 132 8.37 -37.40 -2.26
N TRP A 133 8.89 -36.18 -2.13
CA TRP A 133 8.24 -34.96 -2.64
C TRP A 133 8.46 -34.78 -4.15
N VAL A 134 9.66 -35.08 -4.64
CA VAL A 134 9.98 -35.02 -6.08
C VAL A 134 9.14 -36.03 -6.86
N ALA A 135 8.98 -37.26 -6.35
CA ALA A 135 8.13 -38.28 -6.96
C ALA A 135 6.63 -37.96 -6.95
N ARG A 136 6.19 -36.99 -6.14
CA ARG A 136 4.81 -36.48 -6.14
C ARG A 136 4.60 -35.38 -7.17
N ILE A 137 5.64 -34.57 -7.42
CA ILE A 137 5.60 -33.42 -8.33
C ILE A 137 5.81 -33.87 -9.80
N SER A 138 6.64 -34.89 -10.03
CA SER A 138 6.98 -35.41 -11.37
C SER A 138 5.99 -36.46 -11.90
N ARG A 139 4.73 -36.43 -11.47
CA ARG A 139 3.68 -37.30 -12.03
C ARG A 139 3.09 -36.68 -13.28
N GLU A 140 2.67 -37.53 -14.21
CA GLU A 140 2.07 -37.10 -15.47
C GLU A 140 0.83 -36.21 -15.25
N SER A 141 0.02 -36.54 -14.24
CA SER A 141 -1.19 -35.78 -13.87
C SER A 141 -0.90 -34.43 -13.19
N THR A 142 0.20 -34.30 -12.46
CA THR A 142 0.57 -33.06 -11.74
C THR A 142 1.41 -32.13 -12.59
N TRP A 143 2.09 -32.65 -13.62
CA TRP A 143 3.02 -31.88 -14.46
C TRP A 143 2.33 -30.69 -15.15
N MET A 144 1.08 -30.83 -15.58
CA MET A 144 0.32 -29.73 -16.18
C MET A 144 0.08 -28.58 -15.19
N LEU A 145 -0.21 -28.90 -13.93
CA LEU A 145 -0.44 -27.91 -12.86
C LEU A 145 0.88 -27.28 -12.40
N VAL A 146 1.95 -28.06 -12.34
CA VAL A 146 3.31 -27.58 -12.05
C VAL A 146 3.78 -26.63 -13.17
N GLY A 147 3.52 -26.98 -14.43
CA GLY A 147 3.82 -26.13 -15.58
C GLY A 147 3.06 -24.81 -15.53
N LEU A 148 1.76 -24.84 -15.20
CA LEU A 148 0.96 -23.62 -15.05
C LEU A 148 1.46 -22.73 -13.90
N LEU A 149 1.81 -23.33 -12.76
CA LEU A 149 2.40 -22.63 -11.63
C LEU A 149 3.75 -22.00 -12.01
N ALA A 150 4.61 -22.73 -12.72
CA ALA A 150 5.90 -22.24 -13.18
C ALA A 150 5.75 -21.06 -14.14
N ILE A 151 4.83 -21.15 -15.11
CA ILE A 151 4.51 -20.04 -16.03
C ILE A 151 4.06 -18.81 -15.25
N PHE A 152 3.18 -18.95 -14.27
CA PHE A 152 2.72 -17.84 -13.45
C PHE A 152 3.87 -17.18 -12.67
N LEU A 153 4.74 -17.99 -12.06
CA LEU A 153 5.92 -17.48 -11.34
C LEU A 153 6.90 -16.78 -12.28
N ILE A 154 7.13 -17.32 -13.47
CA ILE A 154 7.98 -16.70 -14.50
C ILE A 154 7.38 -15.35 -14.93
N CYS A 155 6.09 -15.30 -15.24
CA CYS A 155 5.40 -14.04 -15.58
C CYS A 155 5.49 -13.02 -14.43
N TRP A 156 5.34 -13.46 -13.18
CA TRP A 156 5.49 -12.58 -12.01
C TRP A 156 6.92 -12.07 -11.83
N VAL A 157 7.92 -12.93 -12.00
CA VAL A 157 9.34 -12.55 -11.96
C VAL A 157 9.68 -11.60 -13.11
N ILE A 158 9.20 -11.86 -14.32
CA ILE A 158 9.38 -10.96 -15.46
C ILE A 158 8.75 -9.60 -15.16
N TRP A 159 7.54 -9.57 -14.62
CA TRP A 159 6.86 -8.33 -14.23
C TRP A 159 7.66 -7.53 -13.18
N THR A 160 8.15 -8.19 -12.13
CA THR A 160 8.92 -7.53 -11.07
C THR A 160 10.29 -7.06 -11.57
N LEU A 161 10.94 -7.83 -12.45
CA LEU A 161 12.19 -7.43 -13.10
C LEU A 161 11.97 -6.22 -14.00
N LEU A 162 10.94 -6.21 -14.85
CA LEU A 162 10.60 -5.06 -15.69
C LEU A 162 10.37 -3.79 -14.86
N TRP A 163 9.67 -3.92 -13.73
CA TRP A 163 9.44 -2.82 -12.80
C TRP A 163 10.74 -2.36 -12.12
N ALA A 164 11.59 -3.29 -11.69
CA ALA A 164 12.89 -2.99 -11.09
C ALA A 164 13.85 -2.29 -12.07
N PHE A 165 13.93 -2.75 -13.32
CA PHE A 165 14.73 -2.11 -14.37
C PHE A 165 14.19 -0.72 -14.73
N ALA A 166 12.87 -0.54 -14.76
CA ALA A 166 12.26 0.77 -15.00
C ALA A 166 12.57 1.75 -13.87
N LEU A 167 12.48 1.32 -12.61
CA LEU A 167 12.85 2.13 -11.46
C LEU A 167 14.35 2.45 -11.43
N ASP A 168 15.21 1.51 -11.79
CA ASP A 168 16.66 1.75 -11.87
C ASP A 168 17.00 2.77 -12.97
N ALA A 169 16.30 2.75 -14.11
CA ALA A 169 16.40 3.79 -15.12
C ALA A 169 15.95 5.17 -14.57
N ILE A 170 14.78 5.25 -13.97
CA ILE A 170 14.21 6.49 -13.40
C ILE A 170 15.13 7.06 -12.30
N TRP A 171 15.65 6.20 -11.42
CA TRP A 171 16.55 6.58 -10.33
C TRP A 171 17.89 7.13 -10.83
N ARG A 172 18.45 6.53 -11.89
CA ARG A 172 19.68 7.04 -12.54
C ARG A 172 19.45 8.41 -13.17
N TYR A 173 18.30 8.63 -13.82
CA TYR A 173 17.93 9.95 -14.36
C TYR A 173 17.73 11.00 -13.26
N LEU A 174 16.99 10.67 -12.20
CA LEU A 174 16.77 11.56 -11.05
C LEU A 174 18.08 11.95 -10.36
N LYS A 175 19.00 11.00 -10.15
CA LYS A 175 20.32 11.29 -9.57
C LYS A 175 21.13 12.24 -10.44
N ARG A 176 21.13 12.07 -11.76
CA ARG A 176 21.85 12.97 -12.69
C ARG A 176 21.27 14.37 -12.71
N ALA A 177 19.93 14.50 -12.70
CA ALA A 177 19.26 15.79 -12.66
C ALA A 177 19.50 16.53 -11.33
N ILE A 178 19.39 15.84 -10.20
CA ILE A 178 19.56 16.44 -8.87
C ILE A 178 21.02 16.75 -8.57
N CYS A 179 21.96 15.85 -8.88
CA CYS A 179 23.38 16.12 -8.64
C CYS A 179 23.93 17.19 -9.60
N GLY A 180 23.49 17.22 -10.86
CA GLY A 180 23.87 18.28 -11.80
C GLY A 180 23.36 19.66 -11.36
N ALA A 181 22.10 19.74 -10.92
CA ALA A 181 21.52 20.99 -10.42
C ALA A 181 22.14 21.43 -9.08
N LYS A 182 22.41 20.49 -8.15
CA LYS A 182 23.07 20.82 -6.87
C LYS A 182 24.51 21.28 -7.07
N LEU A 183 25.26 20.66 -7.99
CA LEU A 183 26.63 21.08 -8.26
C LEU A 183 26.67 22.48 -8.88
N ALA A 184 25.83 22.74 -9.89
CA ALA A 184 25.74 24.05 -10.53
C ALA A 184 25.31 25.15 -9.55
N LEU A 185 24.31 24.88 -8.70
CA LEU A 185 23.87 25.84 -7.68
C LEU A 185 24.96 26.12 -6.64
N ASN A 186 25.66 25.08 -6.16
CA ASN A 186 26.72 25.25 -5.16
C ASN A 186 27.91 26.04 -5.72
N GLU A 187 28.28 25.79 -6.98
CA GLU A 187 29.34 26.52 -7.67
C GLU A 187 28.97 28.00 -7.88
N GLU A 188 27.72 28.28 -8.28
CA GLU A 188 27.22 29.65 -8.36
C GLU A 188 27.21 30.34 -6.98
N LEU A 189 26.75 29.64 -5.94
CA LEU A 189 26.65 30.20 -4.59
C LEU A 189 28.02 30.52 -3.97
N GLN A 190 29.02 29.68 -4.24
CA GLN A 190 30.38 29.84 -3.75
C GLN A 190 31.10 31.02 -4.41
N ASN A 191 30.73 31.35 -5.65
CA ASN A 191 31.31 32.45 -6.42
C ASN A 191 30.57 33.79 -6.24
N LEU A 192 29.54 33.86 -5.39
CA LEU A 192 28.81 35.10 -5.13
C LEU A 192 29.66 36.11 -4.34
N PRO A 193 29.81 37.37 -4.80
CA PRO A 193 30.49 38.40 -4.04
C PRO A 193 29.76 38.72 -2.72
N TRP A 194 30.53 39.05 -1.69
CA TRP A 194 30.07 39.23 -0.30
C TRP A 194 28.87 40.19 -0.17
N GLU A 195 28.86 41.30 -0.93
CA GLU A 195 27.78 42.28 -0.91
C GLU A 195 26.41 41.68 -1.27
N LYS A 196 26.37 40.73 -2.20
CA LYS A 196 25.12 40.08 -2.64
C LYS A 196 24.75 38.90 -1.72
N ALA A 197 25.74 38.17 -1.22
CA ALA A 197 25.56 37.05 -0.29
C ALA A 197 25.03 37.51 1.09
N LYS A 198 25.50 38.66 1.59
CA LYS A 198 25.08 39.23 2.88
C LYS A 198 23.57 39.39 2.99
N VAL A 199 22.91 39.90 1.94
CA VAL A 199 21.45 40.09 1.92
C VAL A 199 20.69 38.76 2.05
N HIS A 200 21.19 37.70 1.42
CA HIS A 200 20.58 36.36 1.52
C HIS A 200 20.79 35.73 2.90
N ILE A 201 21.99 35.89 3.48
CA ILE A 201 22.30 35.40 4.83
C ILE A 201 21.45 36.15 5.85
N ASP A 202 21.36 37.49 5.78
CA ASP A 202 20.55 38.31 6.70
C ASP A 202 19.04 37.99 6.67
N ARG A 203 18.57 37.36 5.58
CA ARG A 203 17.18 36.89 5.42
C ARG A 203 16.96 35.47 5.94
N SER A 204 17.93 34.56 5.74
CA SER A 204 17.78 33.14 6.05
C SER A 204 18.32 32.78 7.45
N TYR A 205 19.44 33.38 7.83
CA TYR A 205 20.15 33.18 9.08
C TYR A 205 20.71 34.52 9.54
N PRO A 206 19.85 35.41 10.09
CA PRO A 206 20.31 36.70 10.58
C PRO A 206 21.47 36.47 11.56
N PRO A 207 22.55 37.26 11.48
CA PRO A 207 23.69 37.07 12.37
C PRO A 207 23.23 37.16 13.83
N ALA A 208 23.87 36.39 14.71
CA ALA A 208 23.58 36.39 16.14
C ALA A 208 23.73 37.78 16.79
N SER A 209 24.37 38.73 16.10
CA SER A 209 24.26 40.14 16.39
C SER A 209 22.84 40.64 16.08
N TYR A 210 21.99 40.54 17.09
CA TYR A 210 20.65 41.11 17.07
C TYR A 210 20.72 42.61 16.78
N ARG A 211 20.28 43.04 15.58
CA ARG A 211 20.07 44.47 15.30
C ARG A 211 18.84 44.93 16.08
N LEU A 212 19.06 45.67 17.16
CA LEU A 212 18.02 46.25 18.02
C LEU A 212 16.90 46.97 17.21
N GLU A 213 17.27 47.60 16.10
CA GLU A 213 16.38 48.29 15.15
C GLU A 213 15.28 47.41 14.54
N ARG A 214 15.52 46.09 14.39
CA ARG A 214 14.61 45.17 13.69
C ARG A 214 13.39 44.78 14.54
N SER A 215 13.44 45.07 15.85
CA SER A 215 12.42 44.61 16.80
C SER A 215 11.48 45.73 17.25
N PRO A 216 10.15 45.50 17.23
CA PRO A 216 9.18 46.52 17.62
C PRO A 216 9.34 46.96 19.08
N SER A 217 9.70 46.03 19.96
CA SER A 217 9.86 46.26 21.41
C SER A 217 11.00 47.21 21.74
N PHE A 218 12.12 47.17 20.99
CA PHE A 218 13.30 47.99 21.25
C PHE A 218 13.44 49.20 20.31
N LYS A 219 12.42 49.51 19.50
CA LYS A 219 12.45 50.64 18.54
C LYS A 219 12.81 51.97 19.20
N LYS A 220 12.23 52.27 20.37
CA LYS A 220 12.52 53.49 21.14
C LYS A 220 13.98 53.55 21.59
N LEU A 221 14.52 52.44 22.08
CA LEU A 221 15.91 52.34 22.52
C LEU A 221 16.89 52.45 21.35
N ALA A 222 16.57 51.83 20.21
CA ALA A 222 17.35 51.95 18.98
C ALA A 222 17.39 53.40 18.46
N MET A 223 16.26 54.11 18.48
CA MET A 223 16.18 55.54 18.14
C MET A 223 17.00 56.42 19.09
N TYR A 224 17.07 56.05 20.37
CA TYR A 224 17.88 56.75 21.38
C TYR A 224 19.38 56.56 21.12
N LEU A 225 19.83 55.32 20.92
CA LEU A 225 21.24 54.98 20.67
C LEU A 225 21.77 55.52 19.34
N THR A 226 20.92 55.62 18.31
CA THR A 226 21.27 56.17 17.00
C THR A 226 21.24 57.71 16.96
N GLY A 227 20.89 58.37 18.06
CA GLY A 227 20.81 59.84 18.15
C GLY A 227 19.63 60.47 17.38
N ASN A 228 18.85 59.67 16.64
CA ASN A 228 17.71 60.14 15.85
C ASN A 228 16.57 60.67 16.74
N PHE A 229 16.45 60.16 17.98
CA PHE A 229 15.44 60.62 18.93
C PHE A 229 15.55 62.13 19.25
N VAL A 230 16.78 62.64 19.41
CA VAL A 230 17.02 64.06 19.75
C VAL A 230 16.70 64.96 18.55
N ALA A 231 17.00 64.50 17.34
CA ALA A 231 16.70 65.23 16.10
C ALA A 231 15.18 65.39 15.89
N ASP A 232 14.40 64.34 16.15
CA ASP A 232 12.93 64.38 16.02
C ASP A 232 12.28 65.26 17.09
N SER A 233 12.75 65.19 18.35
CA SER A 233 12.24 66.07 19.42
C SER A 233 12.56 67.55 19.15
N TRP A 234 13.76 67.85 18.64
CA TRP A 234 14.13 69.23 18.25
C TRP A 234 13.30 69.73 17.06
N ARG A 235 13.05 68.87 16.07
CA ARG A 235 12.25 69.21 14.89
C ARG A 235 10.78 69.45 15.25
N SER A 236 10.22 68.65 16.16
CA SER A 236 8.87 68.83 16.70
C SER A 236 8.71 70.15 17.47
N SER A 237 9.73 70.58 18.21
CA SER A 237 9.68 71.83 18.97
C SER A 237 9.73 73.10 18.11
N LYS A 238 10.25 73.03 16.88
CA LYS A 238 10.29 74.17 15.96
C LYS A 238 9.08 74.28 15.03
N ALA A 239 8.24 73.25 15.00
CA ALA A 239 7.09 73.15 14.10
C ALA A 239 5.76 73.51 14.77
N GLY A 240 5.79 74.01 16.02
CA GLY A 240 4.64 74.51 16.77
C GLY A 240 4.77 75.98 17.11
#